data_AF-A0A352KI13-F1
#
_entry.id   AF-A0A352KI13-F1
#
_cell.length_a   1.000
_cell.length_b   1.000
_cell.length_c   1.000
_cell.angle_alpha   90.00
_cell.angle_beta   90.00
_cell.angle_gamma   90.00
#
_symmetry.space_group_name_H-M   'P 1'
#
loop_
_entity.id
_entity.type
_entity.pdbx_description
1 polymer ?
#
loop_
_entity_poly.entity_id
_entity_poly.type
_entity_poly.pdbx_seq_one_letter_code
_entity_poly.pdbx_strand_id
1 'polypeptide(L)'
;MKARVLFAGLFNFVIHRLPVLYAIGWLNRHFNFLSTVFVMYPASEEYAKAYVCPTQMERMRWSPWIVGLYYQNGKFGLSAVISSTERDFLNQDNVVNMKHMYEKAHEISKLVGATQVNFAGILPGVLNKQGISKGSIEAQVTVETVIKAEESLRITLNLKEDTPIILFGSAGFIGRRVAHRLSHRKLFLVDKADPKTLENTSWYKSLRGMPAILLNLASQDALTQNLPHLWREVVVLNEVYPEPEAETVSALGALGCSAYHIIGLRAFTLPSFPKAYKGGIP
;
A
#
# COMPACT_ATOMS: atom_id res chain seq x y z
N MET A 1 -2.62 -5.58 -27.65
CA MET A 1 -2.28 -6.23 -26.36
C MET A 1 -1.02 -5.56 -25.81
N LYS A 2 -1.09 -4.92 -24.64
CA LYS A 2 0.03 -4.11 -24.10
C LYS A 2 1.22 -5.02 -23.79
N ALA A 3 2.45 -4.62 -24.16
CA ALA A 3 3.68 -5.41 -23.99
C ALA A 3 3.89 -5.96 -22.56
N ARG A 4 3.39 -5.24 -21.54
CA ARG A 4 3.42 -5.66 -20.13
C ARG A 4 2.62 -6.93 -19.86
N VAL A 5 1.45 -7.09 -20.47
CA VAL A 5 0.59 -8.28 -20.28
C VAL A 5 1.27 -9.52 -20.89
N LEU A 6 1.89 -9.36 -22.07
CA LEU A 6 2.66 -10.43 -22.70
C LEU A 6 3.86 -10.82 -21.84
N PHE A 7 4.61 -9.83 -21.34
CA PHE A 7 5.73 -10.08 -20.44
C PHE A 7 5.28 -10.80 -19.18
N ALA A 8 4.27 -10.29 -18.48
CA ALA A 8 3.74 -10.88 -17.25
C ALA A 8 3.28 -12.33 -17.47
N GLY A 9 2.56 -12.59 -18.57
CA GLY A 9 2.11 -13.94 -18.94
C GLY A 9 3.28 -14.89 -19.24
N LEU A 10 4.27 -14.46 -20.01
CA LEU A 10 5.46 -15.25 -20.34
C LEU A 10 6.33 -15.50 -19.11
N PHE A 11 6.55 -14.46 -18.30
CA PHE A 11 7.35 -14.54 -17.08
C PHE A 11 6.72 -15.53 -16.10
N ASN A 12 5.40 -15.45 -15.90
CA ASN A 12 4.70 -16.43 -15.08
C ASN A 12 4.80 -17.84 -15.67
N PHE A 13 4.61 -18.02 -16.98
CA PHE A 13 4.70 -19.33 -17.62
C PHE A 13 6.06 -20.03 -17.41
N VAL A 14 7.15 -19.25 -17.42
CA VAL A 14 8.51 -19.74 -17.21
C VAL A 14 8.82 -19.93 -15.72
N ILE A 15 8.61 -18.89 -14.91
CA ILE A 15 9.09 -18.83 -13.53
C ILE A 15 8.21 -19.64 -12.59
N HIS A 16 6.90 -19.75 -12.85
CA HIS A 16 5.96 -20.47 -11.98
C HIS A 16 6.07 -22.00 -12.09
N ARG A 17 7.07 -22.53 -12.82
CA ARG A 17 7.35 -23.95 -12.91
C ARG A 17 8.15 -24.41 -11.69
N LEU A 18 7.71 -25.49 -11.05
CA LEU A 18 8.38 -26.03 -9.85
C LEU A 18 9.90 -26.18 -10.01
N PRO A 19 10.46 -26.76 -11.09
CA PRO A 19 11.91 -26.88 -11.24
C PRO A 19 12.63 -25.53 -11.25
N VAL A 20 12.02 -24.50 -11.83
CA VAL A 20 12.59 -23.15 -11.91
C VAL A 20 12.56 -22.49 -10.53
N LEU A 21 11.45 -22.60 -9.80
CA LEU A 21 11.37 -22.09 -8.42
C LEU A 21 12.40 -22.76 -7.51
N TYR A 22 12.59 -24.08 -7.64
CA TYR A 22 13.63 -24.81 -6.89
C TYR A 22 15.04 -24.34 -7.24
N ALA A 23 15.34 -24.12 -8.52
CA ALA A 23 16.64 -23.61 -8.95
C ALA A 23 16.91 -22.20 -8.41
N ILE A 24 15.92 -21.29 -8.48
CA ILE A 24 15.98 -19.96 -7.88
C ILE A 24 16.24 -20.07 -6.38
N GLY A 25 15.49 -20.92 -5.68
CA GLY A 25 15.66 -21.11 -4.25
C GLY A 25 17.00 -21.70 -3.84
N TRP A 26 17.53 -22.65 -4.63
CA TRP A 26 18.86 -23.18 -4.42
C TRP A 26 19.92 -22.08 -4.55
N LEU A 27 19.87 -21.29 -5.63
CA LEU A 27 20.78 -20.14 -5.79
C LEU A 27 20.62 -19.13 -4.65
N ASN A 28 19.39 -18.81 -4.27
CA ASN A 28 19.11 -17.81 -3.25
C ASN A 28 19.61 -18.24 -1.87
N ARG A 29 19.57 -19.52 -1.53
CA ARG A 29 20.17 -20.03 -0.28
C ARG A 29 21.69 -19.84 -0.22
N HIS A 30 22.37 -19.79 -1.35
CA HIS A 30 23.82 -19.57 -1.41
C HIS A 30 24.20 -18.07 -1.46
N PHE A 31 23.43 -17.27 -2.19
CA PHE A 31 23.79 -15.87 -2.47
C PHE A 31 22.93 -14.84 -1.73
N ASN A 32 21.83 -15.24 -1.09
CA ASN A 32 20.92 -14.38 -0.31
C ASN A 32 20.46 -13.11 -1.07
N PHE A 33 20.22 -13.25 -2.37
CA PHE A 33 19.92 -12.12 -3.27
C PHE A 33 18.43 -11.74 -3.28
N LEU A 34 17.53 -12.64 -2.90
CA LEU A 34 16.08 -12.49 -2.96
C LEU A 34 15.48 -12.59 -1.56
N SER A 35 14.91 -11.50 -1.06
CA SER A 35 14.38 -11.44 0.31
C SER A 35 12.87 -11.61 0.39
N THR A 36 12.13 -11.19 -0.64
CA THR A 36 10.69 -10.95 -0.49
C THR A 36 9.90 -11.51 -1.66
N VAL A 37 8.72 -12.06 -1.36
CA VAL A 37 7.63 -12.23 -2.33
C VAL A 37 6.57 -11.18 -2.01
N PHE A 38 6.28 -10.28 -2.94
CA PHE A 38 5.29 -9.23 -2.76
C PHE A 38 4.04 -9.52 -3.56
N VAL A 39 2.92 -9.71 -2.89
CA VAL A 39 1.61 -10.00 -3.50
C VAL A 39 0.81 -8.72 -3.62
N MET A 40 0.46 -8.38 -4.84
CA MET A 40 -0.26 -7.15 -5.18
C MET A 40 -1.63 -7.48 -5.74
N TYR A 41 -2.55 -6.55 -5.56
CA TYR A 41 -3.88 -6.61 -6.14
C TYR A 41 -4.22 -5.32 -6.88
N PRO A 42 -5.10 -5.38 -7.89
CA PRO A 42 -5.55 -4.21 -8.60
C PRO A 42 -6.46 -3.35 -7.73
N ALA A 43 -6.14 -2.06 -7.63
CA ALA A 43 -7.06 -1.10 -7.01
C ALA A 43 -8.36 -0.94 -7.82
N SER A 44 -8.27 -1.09 -9.14
CA SER A 44 -9.42 -1.09 -10.05
C SER A 44 -9.24 -2.10 -11.18
N GLU A 45 -10.33 -2.45 -11.87
CA GLU A 45 -10.28 -3.34 -13.02
C GLU A 45 -9.32 -2.84 -14.12
N GLU A 46 -9.13 -1.52 -14.23
CA GLU A 46 -8.16 -0.90 -15.15
C GLU A 46 -6.71 -1.28 -14.78
N TYR A 47 -6.36 -1.26 -13.49
CA TYR A 47 -5.06 -1.73 -13.00
C TYR A 47 -4.88 -3.23 -13.24
N ALA A 48 -5.95 -4.03 -13.10
CA ALA A 48 -5.89 -5.47 -13.37
C ALA A 48 -5.54 -5.76 -14.84
N LYS A 49 -6.20 -5.05 -15.76
CA LYS A 49 -5.99 -5.15 -17.22
C LYS A 49 -4.59 -4.70 -17.65
N ALA A 50 -3.82 -4.03 -16.80
CA ALA A 50 -2.43 -3.67 -17.10
C ALA A 50 -1.46 -4.86 -17.01
N TYR A 51 -1.80 -5.89 -16.23
CA TYR A 51 -0.96 -7.06 -15.95
C TYR A 51 -1.53 -8.37 -16.45
N VAL A 52 -2.85 -8.45 -16.64
CA VAL A 52 -3.55 -9.71 -16.88
C VAL A 52 -4.51 -9.59 -18.06
N CYS A 53 -4.56 -10.62 -18.89
CA CYS A 53 -5.58 -10.75 -19.94
C CYS A 53 -6.95 -11.07 -19.30
N PRO A 54 -8.06 -10.46 -19.74
CA PRO A 54 -9.39 -10.70 -19.16
C PRO A 54 -9.77 -12.18 -19.00
N THR A 55 -9.37 -13.04 -19.95
CA THR A 55 -9.65 -14.49 -19.91
C THR A 55 -8.92 -15.24 -18.79
N GLN A 56 -7.86 -14.65 -18.22
CA GLN A 56 -7.08 -15.22 -17.13
C GLN A 56 -7.44 -14.64 -15.78
N MET A 57 -8.26 -13.59 -15.72
CA MET A 57 -8.59 -12.89 -14.47
C MET A 57 -9.20 -13.82 -13.44
N GLU A 58 -10.17 -14.67 -13.80
CA GLU A 58 -10.78 -15.60 -12.83
C GLU A 58 -9.77 -16.60 -12.24
N ARG A 59 -8.83 -17.10 -13.05
CA ARG A 59 -7.79 -18.03 -12.58
C ARG A 59 -6.80 -17.36 -11.61
N MET A 60 -6.62 -16.05 -11.76
CA MET A 60 -5.68 -15.25 -10.96
C MET A 60 -6.32 -14.65 -9.71
N ARG A 61 -7.61 -14.84 -9.51
CA ARG A 61 -8.36 -14.18 -8.43
C ARG A 61 -7.78 -14.48 -7.05
N TRP A 62 -7.48 -15.75 -6.81
CA TRP A 62 -6.98 -16.21 -5.51
C TRP A 62 -5.66 -16.98 -5.61
N SER A 63 -4.97 -16.86 -6.75
CA SER A 63 -3.71 -17.55 -7.01
C SER A 63 -2.66 -16.51 -7.40
N PRO A 64 -1.63 -16.26 -6.57
CA PRO A 64 -0.59 -15.30 -6.87
C PRO A 64 0.24 -15.74 -8.09
N TRP A 65 0.18 -14.96 -9.17
CA TRP A 65 1.01 -15.21 -10.36
C TRP A 65 2.25 -14.36 -10.30
N ILE A 66 3.40 -14.98 -10.55
CA ILE A 66 4.68 -14.27 -10.51
C ILE A 66 4.84 -13.55 -11.84
N VAL A 67 4.81 -12.23 -11.81
CA VAL A 67 4.78 -11.39 -13.02
C VAL A 67 6.03 -10.54 -13.20
N GLY A 68 6.94 -10.57 -12.23
CA GLY A 68 8.15 -9.78 -12.34
C GLY A 68 9.10 -9.88 -11.15
N LEU A 69 10.11 -9.03 -11.21
CA LEU A 69 11.11 -8.83 -10.18
C LEU A 69 11.17 -7.34 -9.84
N TYR A 70 11.59 -7.07 -8.62
CA TYR A 70 11.95 -5.72 -8.20
C TYR A 70 13.28 -5.73 -7.44
N TYR A 71 13.91 -4.57 -7.35
CA TYR A 71 15.11 -4.35 -6.57
C TYR A 71 14.91 -3.14 -5.67
N GLN A 72 15.05 -3.35 -4.36
CA GLN A 72 14.85 -2.35 -3.32
C GLN A 72 15.80 -2.62 -2.15
N ASN A 73 16.40 -1.56 -1.59
CA ASN A 73 17.29 -1.64 -0.43
C ASN A 73 18.41 -2.70 -0.55
N GLY A 74 19.01 -2.82 -1.74
CA GLY A 74 20.12 -3.75 -1.95
C GLY A 74 19.72 -5.18 -2.30
N LYS A 75 18.43 -5.53 -2.27
CA LYS A 75 17.94 -6.90 -2.49
C LYS A 75 16.86 -6.99 -3.55
N PHE A 76 16.78 -8.15 -4.20
CA PHE A 76 15.69 -8.47 -5.10
C PHE A 76 14.45 -8.97 -4.35
N GLY A 77 13.29 -8.78 -4.97
CA GLY A 77 12.04 -9.43 -4.59
C GLY A 77 11.25 -9.88 -5.81
N LEU A 78 10.38 -10.85 -5.62
CA LEU A 78 9.43 -11.29 -6.63
C LEU A 78 8.15 -10.50 -6.53
N SER A 79 7.67 -10.03 -7.68
CA SER A 79 6.38 -9.40 -7.84
C SER A 79 5.35 -10.46 -8.22
N ALA A 80 4.36 -10.68 -7.36
CA ALA A 80 3.22 -11.53 -7.63
C ALA A 80 1.92 -10.71 -7.67
N VAL A 81 1.00 -11.04 -8.57
CA VAL A 81 -0.30 -10.35 -8.67
C VAL A 81 -1.45 -11.34 -8.54
N ILE A 82 -2.54 -10.86 -7.95
CA ILE A 82 -3.87 -11.48 -8.00
C ILE A 82 -4.85 -10.52 -8.68
N SER A 83 -6.00 -11.01 -9.14
CA SER A 83 -7.03 -10.16 -9.77
C SER A 83 -8.16 -9.74 -8.82
N SER A 84 -8.23 -10.31 -7.61
CA SER A 84 -9.19 -9.88 -6.58
C SER A 84 -9.02 -8.41 -6.21
N THR A 85 -10.10 -7.79 -5.76
CA THR A 85 -10.19 -6.39 -5.37
C THR A 85 -10.54 -6.24 -3.89
N GLU A 86 -10.56 -5.01 -3.38
CA GLU A 86 -10.98 -4.75 -2.00
C GLU A 86 -12.38 -5.27 -1.67
N ARG A 87 -13.30 -5.21 -2.65
CA ARG A 87 -14.66 -5.76 -2.51
C ARG A 87 -14.64 -7.25 -2.23
N ASP A 88 -13.72 -7.97 -2.86
CA ASP A 88 -13.57 -9.42 -2.69
C ASP A 88 -13.04 -9.76 -1.29
N PHE A 89 -12.08 -8.98 -0.78
CA PHE A 89 -11.47 -9.20 0.53
C PHE A 89 -12.40 -8.88 1.70
N LEU A 90 -13.29 -7.91 1.51
CA LEU A 90 -14.27 -7.51 2.52
C LEU A 90 -15.48 -8.46 2.58
N ASN A 91 -15.71 -9.28 1.56
CA ASN A 91 -16.75 -10.31 1.58
C ASN A 91 -16.32 -11.51 2.45
N GLN A 92 -17.14 -11.82 3.47
CA GLN A 92 -16.89 -12.92 4.41
C GLN A 92 -16.92 -14.31 3.74
N ASP A 93 -17.64 -14.46 2.63
CA ASP A 93 -17.71 -15.74 1.90
C ASP A 93 -16.35 -16.14 1.28
N ASN A 94 -15.43 -15.18 1.13
CA ASN A 94 -14.14 -15.39 0.51
C ASN A 94 -13.00 -15.74 1.48
N VAL A 95 -13.28 -15.95 2.78
CA VAL A 95 -12.24 -16.23 3.78
C VAL A 95 -11.40 -17.45 3.43
N VAL A 96 -12.02 -18.53 2.94
CA VAL A 96 -11.31 -19.74 2.49
C VAL A 96 -10.37 -19.44 1.33
N ASN A 97 -10.82 -18.64 0.37
CA ASN A 97 -10.03 -18.24 -0.78
C ASN A 97 -8.84 -17.34 -0.38
N MET A 98 -9.04 -16.41 0.56
CA MET A 98 -7.96 -15.60 1.12
C MET A 98 -6.90 -16.44 1.83
N LYS A 99 -7.34 -17.45 2.61
CA LYS A 99 -6.43 -18.39 3.26
C LYS A 99 -5.61 -19.16 2.23
N HIS A 100 -6.25 -19.66 1.16
CA HIS A 100 -5.55 -20.35 0.08
C HIS A 100 -4.50 -19.45 -0.61
N MET A 101 -4.87 -18.21 -0.95
CA MET A 101 -3.98 -17.22 -1.54
C MET A 101 -2.75 -16.95 -0.64
N TYR A 102 -2.99 -16.78 0.66
CA TYR A 102 -1.94 -16.56 1.66
C TYR A 102 -0.98 -17.76 1.75
N GLU A 103 -1.52 -18.98 1.83
CA GLU A 103 -0.72 -20.21 1.87
C GLU A 103 0.13 -20.38 0.60
N LYS A 104 -0.45 -20.11 -0.58
CA LYS A 104 0.25 -20.16 -1.86
C LYS A 104 1.39 -19.14 -1.95
N ALA A 105 1.18 -17.92 -1.47
CA ALA A 105 2.24 -16.92 -1.43
C ALA A 105 3.42 -17.36 -0.54
N HIS A 106 3.14 -17.96 0.61
CA HIS A 106 4.17 -18.52 1.49
C HIS A 106 4.83 -19.78 0.92
N GLU A 107 4.10 -20.62 0.19
CA GLU A 107 4.68 -21.75 -0.54
C GLU A 107 5.72 -21.27 -1.56
N ILE A 108 5.36 -20.27 -2.38
CA ILE A 108 6.28 -19.64 -3.34
C ILE A 108 7.51 -19.10 -2.60
N SER A 109 7.32 -18.35 -1.51
CA SER A 109 8.40 -17.80 -0.68
C SER A 109 9.37 -18.88 -0.20
N LYS A 110 8.85 -20.01 0.29
CA LYS A 110 9.68 -21.14 0.74
C LYS A 110 10.45 -21.77 -0.42
N LEU A 111 9.79 -21.97 -1.56
CA LEU A 111 10.42 -22.56 -2.74
C LEU A 111 11.60 -21.72 -3.24
N VAL A 112 11.43 -20.39 -3.29
CA VAL A 112 12.48 -19.46 -3.75
C VAL A 112 13.45 -19.03 -2.64
N GLY A 113 13.28 -19.53 -1.41
CA GLY A 113 14.12 -19.17 -0.27
C GLY A 113 14.00 -17.72 0.20
N ALA A 114 12.88 -17.05 -0.10
CA ALA A 114 12.61 -15.70 0.39
C ALA A 114 12.33 -15.71 1.90
N THR A 115 12.78 -14.68 2.60
CA THR A 115 12.64 -14.54 4.06
C THR A 115 11.29 -14.01 4.49
N GLN A 116 10.57 -13.32 3.61
CA GLN A 116 9.28 -12.70 3.94
C GLN A 116 8.30 -12.68 2.76
N VAL A 117 7.02 -12.59 3.11
CA VAL A 117 5.92 -12.33 2.18
C VAL A 117 5.25 -11.04 2.61
N ASN A 118 5.09 -10.13 1.66
CA ASN A 118 4.41 -8.85 1.86
C ASN A 118 3.14 -8.83 1.01
N PHE A 119 2.10 -8.16 1.48
CA PHE A 119 0.83 -7.99 0.77
C PHE A 119 0.50 -6.50 0.64
N ALA A 120 0.16 -6.07 -0.57
CA ALA A 120 -0.17 -4.67 -0.83
C ALA A 120 -1.46 -4.24 -0.11
N GLY A 121 -1.62 -2.93 0.08
CA GLY A 121 -2.89 -2.28 0.44
C GLY A 121 -3.54 -2.79 1.72
N ILE A 122 -4.86 -3.06 1.67
CA ILE A 122 -5.63 -3.46 2.87
C ILE A 122 -5.44 -4.93 3.27
N LEU A 123 -4.82 -5.75 2.42
CA LEU A 123 -4.71 -7.20 2.61
C LEU A 123 -4.07 -7.60 3.95
N PRO A 124 -2.93 -7.02 4.39
CA PRO A 124 -2.34 -7.39 5.68
C PRO A 124 -3.33 -7.23 6.84
N GLY A 125 -4.09 -6.13 6.83
CA GLY A 125 -5.10 -5.83 7.85
C GLY A 125 -6.29 -6.78 7.80
N VAL A 126 -6.79 -7.09 6.59
CA VAL A 126 -7.89 -8.05 6.40
C VAL A 126 -7.46 -9.46 6.83
N LEU A 127 -6.30 -9.93 6.38
CA LEU A 127 -5.75 -11.25 6.74
C LEU A 127 -5.58 -11.38 8.25
N ASN A 128 -5.11 -10.32 8.93
CA ASN A 128 -4.96 -10.33 10.37
C ASN A 128 -6.32 -10.37 11.09
N LYS A 129 -7.30 -9.55 10.66
CA LYS A 129 -8.65 -9.53 11.23
C LYS A 129 -9.35 -10.89 11.10
N GLN A 130 -9.10 -11.61 10.01
CA GLN A 130 -9.64 -12.94 9.76
C GLN A 130 -8.84 -14.07 10.44
N GLY A 131 -7.81 -13.74 11.23
CA GLY A 131 -6.97 -14.73 11.92
C GLY A 131 -6.08 -15.57 10.99
N ILE A 132 -5.93 -15.17 9.72
CA ILE A 132 -5.10 -15.86 8.73
C ILE A 132 -3.62 -15.53 8.95
N SER A 133 -3.29 -14.28 9.27
CA SER A 133 -1.92 -13.84 9.53
C SER A 133 -1.72 -13.39 10.98
N LYS A 134 -0.56 -13.72 11.56
CA LYS A 134 -0.17 -13.32 12.92
C LYS A 134 0.54 -11.96 12.99
N GLY A 135 0.51 -11.18 11.90
CA GLY A 135 0.88 -9.77 11.73
C GLY A 135 1.85 -9.15 12.74
N SER A 136 3.12 -8.98 12.36
CA SER A 136 4.01 -8.05 13.09
C SER A 136 5.04 -7.34 12.21
N ILE A 137 5.77 -8.05 11.35
CA ILE A 137 6.93 -7.48 10.65
C ILE A 137 6.53 -6.44 9.59
N GLU A 138 5.60 -6.78 8.69
CA GLU A 138 5.19 -5.87 7.62
C GLU A 138 4.57 -4.58 8.15
N ALA A 139 3.69 -4.70 9.14
CA ALA A 139 3.06 -3.55 9.79
C ALA A 139 4.10 -2.62 10.41
N GLN A 140 5.16 -3.17 11.00
CA GLN A 140 6.23 -2.40 11.61
C GLN A 140 7.02 -1.63 10.55
N VAL A 141 7.33 -2.25 9.41
CA VAL A 141 8.02 -1.58 8.29
C VAL A 141 7.18 -0.42 7.75
N THR A 142 5.89 -0.63 7.48
CA THR A 142 5.00 0.44 7.00
C THR A 142 4.91 1.58 8.01
N VAL A 143 4.76 1.27 9.30
CA VAL A 143 4.73 2.29 10.36
C VAL A 143 6.02 3.10 10.35
N GLU A 144 7.19 2.47 10.32
CA GLU A 144 8.47 3.18 10.30
C GLU A 144 8.66 4.03 9.03
N THR A 145 8.17 3.57 7.87
CA THR A 145 8.15 4.37 6.64
C THR A 145 7.28 5.62 6.79
N VAL A 146 6.09 5.50 7.35
CA VAL A 146 5.19 6.64 7.60
C VAL A 146 5.83 7.64 8.55
N ILE A 147 6.45 7.19 9.65
CA ILE A 147 7.13 8.05 10.62
C ILE A 147 8.29 8.81 9.97
N LYS A 148 9.14 8.12 9.20
CA LYS A 148 10.26 8.76 8.49
C LYS A 148 9.80 9.73 7.42
N ALA A 149 8.69 9.43 6.75
CA ALA A 149 8.12 10.32 5.75
C ALA A 149 7.54 11.59 6.38
N GLU A 150 6.84 11.49 7.53
CA GLU A 150 6.40 12.66 8.29
C GLU A 150 7.59 13.51 8.73
N GLU A 151 8.62 12.90 9.31
CA GLU A 151 9.82 13.61 9.78
C GLU A 151 10.52 14.33 8.63
N SER A 152 10.74 13.63 7.51
CA SER A 152 11.39 14.19 6.32
C SER A 152 10.59 15.34 5.73
N LEU A 153 9.26 15.19 5.65
CA LEU A 153 8.35 16.23 5.17
C LEU A 153 8.40 17.48 6.06
N ARG A 154 8.33 17.27 7.38
CA ARG A 154 8.39 18.34 8.38
C ARG A 154 9.70 19.13 8.28
N ILE A 155 10.84 18.44 8.18
CA ILE A 155 12.16 19.08 8.01
C ILE A 155 12.23 19.84 6.69
N THR A 156 11.80 19.21 5.58
CA THR A 156 11.87 19.81 4.24
C THR A 156 11.04 21.09 4.14
N LEU A 157 9.87 21.11 4.77
CA LEU A 157 8.97 22.26 4.77
C LEU A 157 9.19 23.22 5.95
N ASN A 158 10.25 23.00 6.74
CA ASN A 158 10.58 23.78 7.93
C ASN A 158 9.38 23.95 8.89
N LEU A 159 8.58 22.89 9.05
CA LEU A 159 7.44 22.85 9.95
C LEU A 159 7.93 22.60 11.39
N LYS A 160 7.28 23.26 12.35
CA LYS A 160 7.63 23.12 13.76
C LYS A 160 7.32 21.72 14.29
N GLU A 161 8.06 21.27 15.29
CA GLU A 161 7.83 19.97 15.94
C GLU A 161 6.45 19.88 16.62
N ASP A 162 5.91 20.99 17.13
CA ASP A 162 4.57 21.05 17.72
C ASP A 162 3.44 21.16 16.68
N THR A 163 3.76 21.14 15.38
CA THR A 163 2.76 21.17 14.30
C THR A 163 1.80 19.99 14.48
N PRO A 164 0.48 20.25 14.60
CA PRO A 164 -0.51 19.22 14.88
C PRO A 164 -0.64 18.24 13.72
N ILE A 165 -0.88 16.98 14.06
CA ILE A 165 -1.05 15.90 13.11
C ILE A 165 -2.51 15.43 13.13
N ILE A 166 -3.16 15.46 11.98
CA ILE A 166 -4.50 14.89 11.75
C ILE A 166 -4.30 13.51 11.12
N LEU A 167 -4.71 12.46 11.81
CA LEU A 167 -4.50 11.08 11.36
C LEU A 167 -5.80 10.45 10.89
N PHE A 168 -5.95 10.30 9.58
CA PHE A 168 -7.06 9.55 8.97
C PHE A 168 -6.77 8.05 9.00
N GLY A 169 -7.79 7.26 9.33
CA GLY A 169 -7.67 5.80 9.44
C GLY A 169 -7.03 5.36 10.77
N SER A 170 -7.17 6.20 11.80
CA SER A 170 -6.57 5.97 13.12
C SER A 170 -7.02 4.69 13.82
N ALA A 171 -8.22 4.16 13.52
CA ALA A 171 -8.66 2.86 14.04
C ALA A 171 -8.16 1.68 13.18
N GLY A 172 -7.51 1.94 12.05
CA GLY A 172 -6.96 0.95 11.13
C GLY A 172 -5.74 0.21 11.67
N PHE A 173 -5.33 -0.85 10.97
CA PHE A 173 -4.23 -1.73 11.39
C PHE A 173 -2.89 -0.98 11.49
N ILE A 174 -2.57 -0.15 10.50
CA ILE A 174 -1.39 0.72 10.50
C ILE A 174 -1.64 1.96 11.36
N GLY A 175 -2.81 2.61 11.20
CA GLY A 175 -3.16 3.84 11.91
C GLY A 175 -3.02 3.76 13.43
N ARG A 176 -3.48 2.68 14.07
CA ARG A 176 -3.33 2.51 15.53
C ARG A 176 -1.86 2.48 15.97
N ARG A 177 -0.99 1.86 15.17
CA ARG A 177 0.44 1.75 15.47
C ARG A 177 1.16 3.07 15.23
N VAL A 178 0.82 3.79 14.17
CA VAL A 178 1.32 5.15 13.90
C VAL A 178 0.90 6.10 15.02
N ALA A 179 -0.38 6.08 15.43
CA ALA A 179 -0.89 6.88 16.55
C ALA A 179 -0.11 6.60 17.84
N HIS A 180 0.19 5.33 18.13
CA HIS A 180 0.99 4.96 19.30
C HIS A 180 2.43 5.51 19.23
N ARG A 181 3.09 5.38 18.07
CA ARG A 181 4.47 5.88 17.87
C ARG A 181 4.56 7.41 17.92
N LEU A 182 3.51 8.10 17.48
CA LEU A 182 3.40 9.56 17.51
C LEU A 182 2.68 10.10 18.77
N SER A 183 2.49 9.28 19.82
CA SER A 183 1.77 9.68 21.04
C SER A 183 2.38 10.88 21.79
N HIS A 184 3.65 11.17 21.54
CA HIS A 184 4.36 12.34 22.06
C HIS A 184 4.03 13.65 21.30
N ARG A 185 3.34 13.55 20.14
CA ARG A 185 2.92 14.69 19.31
C ARG A 185 1.45 15.04 19.58
N LYS A 186 1.05 16.24 19.16
CA LYS A 186 -0.35 16.67 19.19
C LYS A 186 -1.14 16.00 18.06
N LEU A 187 -1.78 14.87 18.37
CA LEU A 187 -2.54 14.05 17.42
C LEU A 187 -4.05 14.30 17.49
N PHE A 188 -4.68 14.35 16.31
CA PHE A 188 -6.12 14.36 16.13
C PHE A 188 -6.53 13.14 15.32
N LEU A 189 -7.14 12.18 16.00
CA LEU A 189 -7.49 10.88 15.45
C LEU A 189 -8.84 10.96 14.73
N VAL A 190 -8.86 10.61 13.45
CA VAL A 190 -10.08 10.58 12.63
C VAL A 190 -10.25 9.19 12.07
N ASP A 191 -11.44 8.63 12.22
CA ASP A 191 -11.84 7.36 11.62
C ASP A 191 -13.30 7.46 11.19
N LYS A 192 -13.61 7.00 9.96
CA LYS A 192 -14.97 6.93 9.37
C LYS A 192 -15.93 8.04 9.83
N ALA A 193 -15.49 9.29 9.80
CA ALA A 193 -16.33 10.43 10.17
C ALA A 193 -17.20 10.83 8.98
N ASP A 194 -18.48 11.09 9.21
CA ASP A 194 -19.28 11.88 8.28
C ASP A 194 -18.61 13.27 8.15
N PRO A 195 -18.33 13.77 6.94
CA PRO A 195 -17.87 15.14 6.71
C PRO A 195 -18.55 16.18 7.63
N LYS A 196 -19.87 16.06 7.82
CA LYS A 196 -20.66 16.96 8.69
C LYS A 196 -20.31 16.86 10.18
N THR A 197 -19.78 15.73 10.65
CA THR A 197 -19.38 15.58 12.05
C THR A 197 -18.01 16.19 12.32
N LEU A 198 -17.11 16.26 11.33
CA LEU A 198 -15.79 16.88 11.49
C LEU A 198 -15.88 18.36 11.82
N GLU A 199 -16.73 19.12 11.12
CA GLU A 199 -16.90 20.57 11.34
C GLU A 199 -17.40 20.91 12.74
N ASN A 200 -18.10 19.95 13.36
CA ASN A 200 -18.67 20.09 14.69
C ASN A 200 -17.70 19.66 15.80
N THR A 201 -16.55 19.09 15.46
CA THR A 201 -15.53 18.77 16.47
C THR A 201 -14.83 20.03 16.98
N SER A 202 -14.52 20.04 18.27
CA SER A 202 -13.81 21.14 18.91
C SER A 202 -12.41 21.35 18.32
N TRP A 203 -11.73 20.25 17.97
CA TRP A 203 -10.40 20.32 17.41
C TRP A 203 -10.38 20.97 16.02
N TYR A 204 -11.35 20.65 15.16
CA TYR A 204 -11.41 21.20 13.80
C TYR A 204 -11.48 22.72 13.84
N LYS A 205 -12.39 23.26 14.66
CA LYS A 205 -12.55 24.70 14.87
C LYS A 205 -11.28 25.35 15.41
N SER A 206 -10.53 24.65 16.26
CA SER A 206 -9.28 25.15 16.84
C SER A 206 -8.08 25.13 15.90
N LEU A 207 -8.09 24.29 14.87
CA LEU A 207 -6.96 24.13 13.94
C LEU A 207 -7.15 24.86 12.61
N ARG A 208 -8.39 25.16 12.22
CA ARG A 208 -8.68 25.72 10.90
C ARG A 208 -7.89 27.01 10.66
N GLY A 209 -7.15 27.05 9.55
CA GLY A 209 -6.27 28.16 9.18
C GLY A 209 -4.87 28.12 9.83
N MET A 210 -4.57 27.10 10.65
CA MET A 210 -3.23 26.87 11.20
C MET A 210 -2.49 25.79 10.39
N PRO A 211 -1.15 25.83 10.34
CA PRO A 211 -0.37 24.73 9.79
C PRO A 211 -0.71 23.40 10.48
N ALA A 212 -1.00 22.38 9.68
CA ALA A 212 -1.27 21.02 10.16
C ALA A 212 -0.75 20.00 9.15
N ILE A 213 -0.32 18.83 9.65
CA ILE A 213 0.05 17.70 8.81
C ILE A 213 -1.11 16.71 8.80
N LEU A 214 -1.66 16.41 7.63
CA LEU A 214 -2.66 15.36 7.47
C LEU A 214 -1.97 14.07 7.01
N LEU A 215 -2.00 13.04 7.84
CA LEU A 215 -1.55 11.70 7.50
C LEU A 215 -2.76 10.88 7.03
N ASN A 216 -2.84 10.59 5.74
CA ASN A 216 -3.89 9.72 5.22
C ASN A 216 -3.46 8.26 5.18
N LEU A 217 -3.95 7.46 6.14
CA LEU A 217 -3.77 6.01 6.22
C LEU A 217 -5.13 5.25 6.15
N ALA A 218 -6.18 5.91 5.65
CA ALA A 218 -7.52 5.36 5.56
C ALA A 218 -7.78 4.65 4.21
N SER A 219 -9.03 4.63 3.76
CA SER A 219 -9.40 4.14 2.42
C SER A 219 -9.10 5.19 1.34
N GLN A 220 -9.05 4.75 0.07
CA GLN A 220 -8.75 5.61 -1.08
C GLN A 220 -9.68 6.84 -1.16
N ASP A 221 -10.95 6.67 -0.78
CA ASP A 221 -11.96 7.73 -0.86
C ASP A 221 -11.91 8.72 0.32
N ALA A 222 -11.18 8.39 1.40
CA ALA A 222 -11.22 9.17 2.63
C ALA A 222 -10.70 10.59 2.42
N LEU A 223 -9.67 10.77 1.58
CA LEU A 223 -9.17 12.10 1.25
C LEU A 223 -10.22 12.91 0.49
N THR A 224 -10.80 12.32 -0.57
CA THR A 224 -11.82 12.94 -1.40
C THR A 224 -13.06 13.35 -0.59
N GLN A 225 -13.56 12.46 0.28
CA GLN A 225 -14.73 12.71 1.11
C GLN A 225 -14.52 13.88 2.10
N ASN A 226 -13.27 14.12 2.51
CA ASN A 226 -12.93 15.13 3.51
C ASN A 226 -12.29 16.38 2.91
N LEU A 227 -12.14 16.48 1.58
CA LEU A 227 -11.64 17.68 0.89
C LEU A 227 -12.33 18.99 1.35
N PRO A 228 -13.66 19.05 1.53
CA PRO A 228 -14.33 20.29 1.93
C PRO A 228 -13.88 20.84 3.30
N HIS A 229 -13.24 19.99 4.12
CA HIS A 229 -12.76 20.34 5.44
C HIS A 229 -11.27 20.64 5.47
N LEU A 230 -10.57 20.56 4.34
CA LEU A 230 -9.17 20.95 4.28
C LEU A 230 -9.05 22.46 4.08
N TRP A 231 -7.93 23.02 4.53
CA TRP A 231 -7.60 24.43 4.37
C TRP A 231 -6.15 24.55 3.89
N ARG A 232 -5.83 25.72 3.31
CA ARG A 232 -4.57 25.98 2.60
C ARG A 232 -3.31 25.55 3.36
N GLU A 233 -3.26 25.80 4.66
CA GLU A 233 -2.11 25.51 5.52
C GLU A 233 -1.95 24.01 5.87
N VAL A 234 -2.86 23.15 5.40
CA VAL A 234 -2.72 21.69 5.55
C VAL A 234 -1.73 21.15 4.53
N VAL A 235 -0.75 20.40 5.04
CA VAL A 235 0.14 19.57 4.24
C VAL A 235 -0.33 18.13 4.32
N VAL A 236 -0.71 17.56 3.18
CA VAL A 236 -1.20 16.18 3.07
C VAL A 236 -0.04 15.25 2.78
N LEU A 237 0.14 14.22 3.61
CA LEU A 237 0.99 13.06 3.36
C LEU A 237 0.11 11.83 3.20
N ASN A 238 -0.04 11.37 1.95
CA ASN A 238 -0.93 10.29 1.60
C ASN A 238 -0.16 8.98 1.39
N GLU A 239 -0.50 7.95 2.17
CA GLU A 239 0.05 6.59 2.03
C GLU A 239 -0.97 5.57 1.49
N VAL A 240 -2.13 6.05 1.08
CA VAL A 240 -3.17 5.16 0.56
C VAL A 240 -2.87 4.80 -0.89
N TYR A 241 -2.84 3.50 -1.18
CA TYR A 241 -2.86 2.94 -2.53
C TYR A 241 -4.32 2.67 -2.97
N PRO A 242 -4.71 3.03 -4.20
CA PRO A 242 -3.92 3.73 -5.23
C PRO A 242 -3.80 5.23 -4.93
N GLU A 243 -3.02 5.91 -5.75
CA GLU A 243 -2.99 7.38 -5.78
C GLU A 243 -4.41 7.99 -5.91
N PRO A 244 -4.68 9.14 -5.28
CA PRO A 244 -5.92 9.88 -5.45
C PRO A 244 -6.16 10.23 -6.92
N GLU A 245 -7.44 10.34 -7.29
CA GLU A 245 -7.84 10.74 -8.63
C GLU A 245 -7.33 12.14 -8.98
N ALA A 246 -7.14 12.41 -10.27
CA ALA A 246 -6.64 13.70 -10.75
C ALA A 246 -7.52 14.88 -10.31
N GLU A 247 -8.84 14.65 -10.19
CA GLU A 247 -9.79 15.62 -9.66
C GLU A 247 -9.50 15.96 -8.20
N THR A 248 -9.23 14.96 -7.36
CA THR A 248 -8.85 15.16 -5.96
C THR A 248 -7.54 15.95 -5.84
N VAL A 249 -6.53 15.62 -6.66
CA VAL A 249 -5.25 16.36 -6.68
C VAL A 249 -5.45 17.81 -7.12
N SER A 250 -6.26 18.04 -8.16
CA SER A 250 -6.60 19.38 -8.64
C SER A 250 -7.35 20.20 -7.58
N ALA A 251 -8.31 19.58 -6.89
CA ALA A 251 -9.06 20.21 -5.81
C ALA A 251 -8.15 20.60 -4.63
N LEU A 252 -7.20 19.74 -4.24
CA LEU A 252 -6.17 20.08 -3.24
C LEU A 252 -5.35 21.29 -3.66
N GLY A 253 -4.93 21.33 -4.93
CA GLY A 253 -4.20 22.47 -5.50
C GLY A 253 -5.02 23.76 -5.49
N ALA A 254 -6.32 23.68 -5.81
CA ALA A 254 -7.24 24.81 -5.78
C ALA A 254 -7.47 25.35 -4.35
N LEU A 255 -7.44 24.48 -3.34
CA LEU A 255 -7.45 24.87 -1.92
C LEU A 255 -6.11 25.45 -1.45
N GLY A 256 -5.05 25.36 -2.27
CA GLY A 256 -3.69 25.76 -1.92
C GLY A 256 -2.99 24.78 -0.96
N CYS A 257 -3.54 23.58 -0.79
CA CYS A 257 -2.92 22.53 0.02
C CYS A 257 -1.70 21.96 -0.72
N SER A 258 -0.65 21.61 0.03
CA SER A 258 0.46 20.83 -0.53
C SER A 258 0.22 19.34 -0.31
N ALA A 259 0.23 18.54 -1.36
CA ALA A 259 0.01 17.09 -1.28
C ALA A 259 1.27 16.32 -1.68
N TYR A 260 1.66 15.40 -0.80
CA TYR A 260 2.79 14.50 -0.98
C TYR A 260 2.30 13.07 -0.89
N HIS A 261 2.80 12.24 -1.78
CA HIS A 261 2.64 10.80 -1.66
C HIS A 261 3.85 10.25 -0.92
N ILE A 262 3.61 9.32 0.00
CA ILE A 262 4.66 8.39 0.37
C ILE A 262 4.88 7.52 -0.87
N ILE A 263 5.70 8.00 -1.79
CA ILE A 263 6.17 7.17 -2.88
C ILE A 263 7.02 6.11 -2.19
N GLY A 264 6.60 4.85 -2.29
CA GLY A 264 7.38 3.73 -1.78
C GLY A 264 8.84 3.86 -2.20
N LEU A 265 9.75 3.47 -1.30
CA LEU A 265 11.20 3.66 -1.46
C LEU A 265 11.63 3.38 -2.90
N ARG A 266 12.47 4.27 -3.49
CA ARG A 266 13.00 4.13 -4.85
C ARG A 266 13.33 2.67 -5.13
N ALA A 267 12.64 2.11 -6.12
CA ALA A 267 12.76 0.70 -6.45
C ALA A 267 12.76 0.54 -7.97
N PHE A 268 13.64 -0.35 -8.43
CA PHE A 268 13.58 -0.80 -9.82
C PHE A 268 12.56 -1.92 -9.92
N THR A 269 11.65 -1.88 -10.89
CA THR A 269 10.60 -2.88 -11.08
C THR A 269 10.51 -3.29 -12.54
N LEU A 270 10.46 -4.60 -12.78
CA LEU A 270 10.36 -5.20 -14.09
C LEU A 270 9.22 -6.24 -14.10
N PRO A 271 8.08 -5.95 -14.76
CA PRO A 271 7.78 -4.74 -15.50
C PRO A 271 7.52 -3.55 -14.56
N SER A 272 7.74 -2.33 -15.04
CA SER A 272 7.51 -1.13 -14.22
C SER A 272 6.04 -0.99 -13.84
N PHE A 273 5.80 -0.54 -12.61
CA PHE A 273 4.45 -0.20 -12.17
C PHE A 273 3.79 0.89 -13.03
N PRO A 274 2.45 0.85 -13.17
CA PRO A 274 1.70 1.92 -13.81
C PRO A 274 1.68 3.19 -12.95
N LYS A 275 1.40 4.32 -13.60
CA LYS A 275 1.08 5.63 -12.98
C LYS A 275 2.14 6.09 -11.96
N ALA A 276 1.77 6.63 -10.78
CA ALA A 276 2.72 7.26 -9.85
C ALA A 276 3.73 6.30 -9.21
N TYR A 277 3.49 4.99 -9.29
CA TYR A 277 4.43 3.96 -8.82
C TYR A 277 5.51 3.63 -9.85
N LYS A 278 5.56 4.30 -11.01
CA LYS A 278 6.65 4.14 -11.97
C LYS A 278 7.99 4.52 -11.32
N GLY A 279 8.76 3.51 -10.89
CA GLY A 279 10.03 3.68 -10.17
C GLY A 279 9.94 3.46 -8.64
N GLY A 280 8.81 2.94 -8.15
CA GLY A 280 8.60 2.54 -6.76
C GLY A 280 7.84 1.21 -6.67
N ILE A 281 7.53 0.80 -5.44
CA ILE A 281 6.68 -0.35 -5.11
C ILE A 281 5.63 0.15 -4.09
N PRO A 282 4.34 -0.13 -4.28
CA PRO A 282 3.28 0.22 -3.34
C PRO A 282 3.41 -0.46 -1.97
#